data_AF-A0A534QK54-F1
#
_entry.id   AF-A0A534QK54-F1
#
_cell.length_a   1.000
_cell.length_b   1.000
_cell.length_c   1.000
_cell.angle_alpha   90.00
_cell.angle_beta   90.00
_cell.angle_gamma   90.00
#
_symmetry.space_group_name_H-M   'P 1'
#
loop_
_entity.id
_entity.type
_entity.pdbx_description
1 polymer ?
#
loop_
_entity_poly.entity_id
_entity_poly.type
_entity_poly.pdbx_seq_one_letter_code
_entity_poly.pdbx_strand_id
1 'polypeptide(L)'
;MAGIAASPLTALYQRRSVAKTTSWREGSARFAAVADGDEPVVIPIEDALDLHPFRPDEIPSVVESYLEAARDAGFREVRLIHGKGLGVQRAQVHRILSQSPHVDRFGDAPAERGGWGASVAWLKPRA
;
A
#
# COMPACT_ATOMS: atom_id res chain seq x y z
N MET A 1 24.64 23.24 11.66
CA MET A 1 23.30 22.66 11.84
C MET A 1 22.66 22.53 10.47
N ALA A 2 23.02 21.49 9.71
CA ALA A 2 22.46 21.26 8.37
C ALA A 2 21.30 20.27 8.53
N GLY A 3 20.09 20.72 8.17
CA GLY A 3 18.88 19.92 8.20
C GLY A 3 19.00 18.72 7.27
N ILE A 4 18.68 17.54 7.79
CA ILE A 4 18.49 16.34 7.00
C ILE A 4 17.16 16.53 6.26
N ALA A 5 17.23 16.91 4.99
CA ALA A 5 16.09 16.77 4.10
C ALA A 5 15.82 15.27 3.96
N ALA A 6 14.71 14.80 4.52
CA ALA A 6 14.24 13.43 4.31
C ALA A 6 13.95 13.28 2.81
N SER A 7 14.81 12.54 2.09
CA SER A 7 14.48 12.06 0.75
C SER A 7 13.15 11.32 0.81
N PRO A 8 12.26 11.47 -0.18
CA PRO A 8 11.04 10.67 -0.24
C PRO A 8 11.44 9.19 -0.29
N LEU A 9 11.21 8.49 0.83
CA LEU A 9 11.36 7.04 0.89
C LEU A 9 10.35 6.47 -0.10
N THR A 10 10.83 5.65 -1.01
CA THR A 10 10.13 5.20 -2.21
C THR A 10 10.03 3.68 -2.15
N ALA A 11 8.82 3.13 -2.28
CA ALA A 11 8.67 1.72 -2.65
C ALA A 11 8.75 1.60 -4.18
N LEU A 12 9.57 0.66 -4.66
CA LEU A 12 9.65 0.31 -6.08
C LEU A 12 8.71 -0.87 -6.34
N TYR A 13 7.75 -0.66 -7.22
CA TYR A 13 6.81 -1.70 -7.63
C TYR A 13 6.80 -1.83 -9.16
N GLN A 14 7.08 -3.04 -9.67
CA GLN A 14 7.03 -3.34 -11.10
C GLN A 14 5.64 -3.86 -11.48
N ARG A 15 4.95 -3.12 -12.35
CA ARG A 15 3.66 -3.56 -12.89
C ARG A 15 3.89 -4.52 -14.06
N ARG A 16 3.42 -5.76 -13.95
CA ARG A 16 3.44 -6.69 -15.10
C ARG A 16 2.34 -6.31 -16.08
N SER A 17 2.73 -5.79 -17.25
CA SER A 17 1.79 -5.35 -18.28
C SER A 17 0.94 -6.51 -18.84
N VAL A 18 -0.39 -6.37 -18.74
CA VAL A 18 -1.35 -7.01 -19.66
C VAL A 18 -2.18 -5.89 -20.25
N ALA A 19 -2.01 -5.63 -21.55
CA ALA A 19 -2.63 -4.51 -22.24
C ALA A 19 -4.16 -4.52 -22.09
N LYS A 20 -4.73 -3.43 -21.56
CA LYS A 20 -6.16 -3.11 -21.70
C LYS A 20 -6.35 -1.62 -21.94
N THR A 21 -6.76 -1.29 -23.16
CA THR A 21 -7.39 -0.04 -23.56
C THR A 21 -8.64 0.20 -22.72
N THR A 22 -8.81 1.40 -22.15
CA THR A 22 -10.07 2.17 -22.11
C THR A 22 -9.79 3.60 -21.60
N SER A 23 -10.33 4.60 -22.30
CA SER A 23 -10.25 6.02 -21.95
C SER A 23 -11.12 6.39 -20.74
N TRP A 24 -10.66 7.29 -19.88
CA TRP A 24 -11.44 7.87 -18.78
C TRP A 24 -11.32 9.41 -18.74
N ARG A 25 -12.46 10.07 -18.53
CA ARG A 25 -12.63 11.53 -18.46
C ARG A 25 -12.19 12.12 -17.11
N GLU A 26 -11.88 13.42 -17.14
CA GLU A 26 -11.39 14.26 -16.04
C GLU A 26 -12.29 14.33 -14.80
N GLY A 27 -11.65 14.29 -13.61
CA GLY A 27 -12.17 14.89 -12.38
C GLY A 27 -11.87 14.12 -11.08
N SER A 28 -10.98 14.70 -10.26
CA SER A 28 -10.72 14.38 -8.83
C SER A 28 -9.54 13.46 -8.46
N ALA A 29 -8.33 14.02 -8.67
CA ALA A 29 -7.16 14.08 -7.77
C ALA A 29 -6.62 12.84 -7.00
N ARG A 30 -5.35 12.54 -7.35
CA ARG A 30 -4.21 12.04 -6.53
C ARG A 30 -4.19 10.55 -6.20
N PHE A 31 -3.67 9.76 -7.14
CA PHE A 31 -2.39 9.02 -7.09
C PHE A 31 -2.38 8.01 -8.24
N ALA A 32 -1.55 8.28 -9.26
CA ALA A 32 -0.93 7.30 -10.15
C ALA A 32 -0.15 8.08 -11.22
N ALA A 33 1.18 8.15 -11.08
CA ALA A 33 2.01 8.32 -12.25
C ALA A 33 1.81 7.06 -13.11
N VAL A 34 1.13 7.20 -14.24
CA VAL A 34 1.03 6.14 -15.24
C VAL A 34 2.37 6.09 -15.98
N ALA A 35 3.30 5.27 -15.49
CA ALA A 35 4.45 4.85 -16.28
C ALA A 35 4.00 3.78 -17.30
N ASP A 36 4.34 4.00 -18.56
CA ASP A 36 4.17 3.04 -19.64
C ASP A 36 5.37 2.07 -19.63
N GLY A 37 5.14 0.76 -19.50
CA GLY A 37 6.18 -0.29 -19.54
C GLY A 37 6.61 -0.88 -18.18
N ASP A 38 7.60 -1.80 -18.22
CA ASP A 38 8.24 -2.50 -17.08
C ASP A 38 8.98 -1.57 -16.08
N GLU A 39 8.76 -0.26 -16.18
CA GLU A 39 9.40 0.72 -15.32
C GLU A 39 8.78 0.70 -13.91
N PRO A 40 9.60 0.65 -12.85
CA PRO A 40 9.08 0.61 -11.50
C PRO A 40 8.35 1.92 -11.16
N VAL A 41 7.09 1.79 -10.74
CA VAL A 41 6.29 2.92 -10.27
C VAL A 41 6.78 3.33 -8.89
N VAL A 42 7.10 4.62 -8.75
CA VAL A 42 7.48 5.25 -7.49
C VAL A 42 6.23 5.62 -6.72
N ILE A 43 6.01 4.97 -5.57
CA ILE A 43 4.90 5.27 -4.67
C ILE A 43 5.45 6.03 -3.45
N PRO A 44 4.95 7.25 -3.18
CA PRO A 44 5.27 7.94 -1.92
C PRO A 44 4.84 7.09 -0.73
N ILE A 45 5.73 6.95 0.25
CA ILE A 45 5.40 6.25 1.48
C ILE A 45 4.65 7.20 2.43
N GLU A 46 3.35 6.96 2.55
CA GLU A 46 2.45 7.67 3.46
C GLU A 46 1.99 6.74 4.61
N ASP A 47 1.05 7.20 5.45
CA ASP A 47 0.45 6.37 6.49
C ASP A 47 -0.66 5.44 5.96
N ALA A 48 -0.96 5.49 4.65
CA ALA A 48 -1.96 4.66 4.01
C ALA A 48 -1.56 4.26 2.59
N LEU A 49 -2.01 3.07 2.18
CA LEU A 49 -1.90 2.55 0.82
C LEU A 49 -3.26 2.11 0.30
N ASP A 50 -3.65 2.65 -0.86
CA ASP A 50 -4.84 2.21 -1.59
C ASP A 50 -4.51 1.01 -2.48
N LEU A 51 -5.18 -0.12 -2.24
CA LEU A 51 -4.98 -1.37 -2.97
C LEU A 51 -5.92 -1.54 -4.18
N HIS A 52 -6.95 -0.68 -4.35
CA HIS A 52 -7.87 -0.76 -5.49
C HIS A 52 -7.20 -0.70 -6.89
N PRO A 53 -6.09 0.04 -7.10
CA PRO A 53 -5.44 0.10 -8.41
C PRO A 53 -4.66 -1.17 -8.79
N PHE A 54 -4.36 -2.05 -7.82
CA PHE A 54 -3.51 -3.22 -8.03
C PHE A 54 -4.32 -4.45 -8.38
N ARG A 55 -3.73 -5.34 -9.18
CA ARG A 55 -4.35 -6.62 -9.47
C ARG A 55 -4.22 -7.55 -8.26
N PRO A 56 -5.17 -8.49 -8.05
CA PRO A 56 -5.12 -9.40 -6.91
C PRO A 56 -3.81 -10.21 -6.77
N ASP A 57 -3.17 -10.54 -7.89
CA ASP A 57 -1.89 -11.25 -7.93
C ASP A 57 -0.68 -10.38 -7.56
N GLU A 58 -0.83 -9.06 -7.61
CA GLU A 58 0.20 -8.08 -7.29
C GLU A 58 0.15 -7.64 -5.82
N ILE A 59 -1.02 -7.74 -5.18
CA ILE A 59 -1.24 -7.33 -3.78
C ILE A 59 -0.19 -7.90 -2.80
N PRO A 60 0.21 -9.19 -2.86
CA PRO A 60 1.17 -9.73 -1.89
C PRO A 60 2.52 -8.99 -1.89
N SER A 61 3.14 -8.84 -3.07
CA SER A 61 4.43 -8.17 -3.18
C SER A 61 4.32 -6.69 -2.87
N VAL A 62 3.25 -6.02 -3.33
CA VAL A 62 2.98 -4.61 -3.03
C VAL A 62 2.88 -4.36 -1.54
N VAL A 63 2.10 -5.16 -0.82
CA VAL A 63 1.89 -5.01 0.62
C VAL A 63 3.18 -5.30 1.38
N GLU A 64 3.92 -6.35 1.03
CA GLU A 64 5.20 -6.66 1.68
C GLU A 64 6.22 -5.53 1.53
N SER A 65 6.45 -5.06 0.31
CA SER A 65 7.38 -3.95 0.05
C SER A 65 6.94 -2.65 0.72
N TYR A 66 5.63 -2.36 0.76
CA TYR A 66 5.11 -1.18 1.44
C TYR A 66 5.32 -1.25 2.96
N LEU A 67 5.09 -2.40 3.61
CA LEU A 67 5.27 -2.55 5.06
C LEU A 67 6.73 -2.32 5.48
N GLU A 68 7.68 -2.83 4.69
CA GLU A 68 9.10 -2.60 4.92
C GLU A 68 9.44 -1.11 4.76
N ALA A 69 9.05 -0.50 3.65
CA ALA A 69 9.33 0.90 3.36
C ALA A 69 8.67 1.86 4.38
N ALA A 70 7.44 1.57 4.79
CA ALA A 70 6.73 2.34 5.82
C ALA A 70 7.41 2.25 7.18
N ARG A 71 7.87 1.04 7.57
CA ARG A 71 8.63 0.85 8.80
C ARG A 71 9.94 1.63 8.76
N ASP A 72 10.65 1.57 7.63
CA ASP A 72 11.93 2.27 7.44
C ASP A 72 11.75 3.79 7.40
N ALA A 73 10.58 4.27 6.98
CA ALA A 73 10.14 5.66 7.10
C ALA A 73 9.71 6.08 8.50
N GLY A 74 9.71 5.15 9.47
CA GLY A 74 9.38 5.44 10.86
C GLY A 74 7.88 5.43 11.18
N PHE A 75 7.02 5.00 10.24
CA PHE A 75 5.61 4.80 10.55
C PHE A 75 5.44 3.70 11.58
N ARG A 76 4.57 3.94 12.57
CA ARG A 76 4.21 2.97 13.62
C ARG A 76 2.87 2.31 13.38
N GLU A 77 2.05 2.94 12.53
CA GLU A 77 0.76 2.46 12.10
C GLU A 77 0.60 2.83 10.62
N VAL A 78 0.08 1.89 9.83
CA VAL A 78 -0.34 2.14 8.46
C VAL A 78 -1.71 1.54 8.18
N ARG A 79 -2.40 2.08 7.18
CA ARG A 79 -3.71 1.60 6.74
C ARG A 79 -3.67 1.07 5.30
N LEU A 80 -4.16 -0.14 5.09
CA LEU A 80 -4.26 -0.79 3.79
C LEU A 80 -5.72 -0.81 3.33
N ILE A 81 -6.06 -0.06 2.27
CA ILE A 81 -7.44 0.16 1.82
C ILE A 81 -7.72 -0.80 0.66
N HIS A 82 -8.48 -1.87 0.91
CA HIS A 82 -8.75 -2.93 -0.09
C HIS A 82 -10.22 -3.01 -0.52
N GLY A 83 -11.05 -2.10 -0.02
CA GLY A 83 -12.49 -2.09 -0.26
C GLY A 83 -13.20 -3.22 0.50
N LYS A 84 -14.54 -3.13 0.53
CA LYS A 84 -15.40 -4.10 1.21
C LYS A 84 -15.56 -5.38 0.39
N GLY A 85 -16.07 -5.25 -0.84
CA GLY A 85 -16.27 -6.39 -1.75
C GLY A 85 -16.96 -7.59 -1.06
N LEU A 86 -16.56 -8.80 -1.43
CA LEU A 86 -16.94 -10.04 -0.73
C LEU A 86 -15.92 -10.44 0.38
N GLY A 87 -14.96 -9.57 0.71
CA GLY A 87 -13.93 -9.85 1.71
C GLY A 87 -12.74 -10.68 1.24
N VAL A 88 -12.62 -11.01 -0.06
CA VAL A 88 -11.48 -11.78 -0.61
C VAL A 88 -10.16 -11.05 -0.40
N GLN A 89 -10.07 -9.77 -0.80
CA GLN A 89 -8.84 -8.99 -0.61
C GLN A 89 -8.53 -8.76 0.87
N ARG A 90 -9.56 -8.54 1.72
CA ARG A 90 -9.39 -8.48 3.18
C ARG A 90 -8.70 -9.73 3.72
N ALA A 91 -9.19 -10.91 3.35
CA ALA A 91 -8.61 -12.18 3.80
C ALA A 91 -7.16 -12.35 3.31
N GLN A 92 -6.88 -11.95 2.07
CA GLN A 92 -5.52 -11.97 1.49
C GLN A 92 -4.58 -11.02 2.25
N VAL A 93 -5.00 -9.78 2.48
CA VAL A 93 -4.24 -8.79 3.24
C VAL A 93 -3.97 -9.28 4.66
N HIS A 94 -4.99 -9.77 5.37
CA HIS A 94 -4.82 -10.32 6.72
C HIS A 94 -3.85 -11.51 6.74
N ARG A 95 -3.85 -12.37 5.72
CA ARG A 95 -2.89 -13.47 5.60
C ARG A 95 -1.46 -12.93 5.49
N ILE A 96 -1.21 -11.98 4.61
CA ILE A 96 0.11 -11.36 4.43
C ILE A 96 0.56 -10.70 5.74
N LEU A 97 -0.31 -9.92 6.38
CA LEU A 97 -0.02 -9.23 7.65
C LEU A 97 0.33 -10.22 8.77
N SER A 98 -0.37 -11.36 8.85
CA SER A 98 -0.11 -12.39 9.86
C SER A 98 1.25 -13.08 9.71
N GLN A 99 1.86 -13.00 8.53
CA GLN A 99 3.12 -13.65 8.19
C GLN A 99 4.29 -12.65 8.15
N SER A 100 4.00 -11.34 8.14
CA SER A 100 5.01 -10.31 7.99
C SER A 100 5.87 -10.16 9.25
N PRO A 101 7.21 -10.21 9.15
CA PRO A 101 8.09 -9.98 10.30
C PRO A 101 8.04 -8.52 10.79
N HIS A 102 7.57 -7.58 9.95
CA HIS A 102 7.51 -6.15 10.23
C HIS A 102 6.27 -5.72 11.05
N VAL A 103 5.24 -6.57 11.09
CA VAL A 103 3.97 -6.27 11.76
C VAL A 103 3.99 -6.79 13.20
N ASP A 104 3.55 -5.95 14.12
CA ASP A 104 3.34 -6.27 15.53
C ASP A 104 1.92 -6.81 15.78
N ARG A 105 0.91 -6.09 15.27
CA ARG A 105 -0.51 -6.50 15.31
C ARG A 105 -1.26 -5.87 14.14
N PHE A 106 -2.42 -6.42 13.82
CA PHE A 106 -3.30 -5.89 12.78
C PHE A 106 -4.77 -6.18 13.06
N GLY A 107 -5.67 -5.48 12.36
CA GLY A 107 -7.10 -5.73 12.40
C GLY A 107 -7.85 -4.88 11.38
N ASP A 108 -9.18 -5.03 11.35
CA ASP A 108 -10.03 -4.12 10.59
C ASP A 108 -9.85 -2.68 11.09
N ALA A 109 -9.94 -1.71 10.17
CA ALA A 109 -9.95 -0.32 10.56
C ALA A 109 -11.22 0.01 11.37
N PRO A 110 -11.17 1.04 12.23
CA PRO A 110 -12.38 1.63 12.80
C PRO A 110 -13.39 2.04 11.73
N ALA A 111 -14.68 2.12 12.10
CA ALA A 111 -15.77 2.38 11.16
C ALA A 111 -15.55 3.71 10.39
N GLU A 112 -15.11 4.74 11.09
CA GLU A 112 -14.78 6.07 10.58
C GLU A 112 -13.54 6.10 9.67
N ARG A 113 -12.71 5.05 9.69
CA ARG A 113 -11.53 4.89 8.83
C ARG A 113 -11.68 3.81 7.75
N GLY A 114 -12.91 3.34 7.52
CA GLY A 114 -13.25 2.40 6.44
C GLY A 114 -13.83 1.06 6.91
N GLY A 115 -13.83 0.79 8.22
CA GLY A 115 -14.29 -0.49 8.76
C GLY A 115 -13.53 -1.66 8.15
N TRP A 116 -14.24 -2.77 7.92
CA TRP A 116 -13.72 -3.95 7.23
C TRP A 116 -13.36 -3.73 5.75
N GLY A 117 -13.51 -2.53 5.21
CA GLY A 117 -12.99 -2.15 3.89
C GLY A 117 -11.52 -1.73 3.91
N ALA A 118 -10.91 -1.64 5.08
CA ALA A 118 -9.50 -1.36 5.26
C ALA A 118 -8.94 -2.14 6.45
N SER A 119 -7.66 -2.46 6.41
CA SER A 119 -6.92 -3.07 7.51
C SER A 119 -5.95 -2.04 8.10
N VAL A 120 -5.83 -1.99 9.43
CA VAL A 120 -4.78 -1.24 10.12
C VAL A 120 -3.71 -2.20 10.59
N ALA A 121 -2.45 -1.89 10.28
CA ALA A 121 -1.29 -2.64 10.72
C ALA A 121 -0.39 -1.76 11.59
N TRP A 122 -0.06 -2.24 12.78
CA TRP A 122 0.90 -1.61 13.68
C TRP A 122 2.27 -2.23 13.43
N LEU A 123 3.26 -1.38 13.15
CA LEU A 123 4.60 -1.80 12.73
C LEU A 123 5.55 -1.86 13.93
N LYS A 124 6.43 -2.86 13.90
CA LYS A 124 7.54 -2.97 14.85
C LYS A 124 8.52 -1.80 14.62
N PRO A 125 9.18 -1.28 15.68
CA PRO A 125 10.23 -0.29 15.50
C PRO A 125 11.33 -0.82 14.55
N ARG A 126 11.97 0.09 13.82
CA ARG A 126 13.24 -0.21 13.15
C ARG A 126 14.29 -0.54 14.23
N ALA A 127 14.94 -1.68 14.09
CA ALA A 127 16.05 -2.09 14.95
C ALA A 127 17.31 -1.28 14.65
#